data_AF-A0AA88HRK6-F1
#
_entry.id   AF-A0AA88HRK6-F1
#
_cell.length_a   1.000
_cell.length_b   1.000
_cell.length_c   1.000
_cell.angle_alpha   90.00
_cell.angle_beta   90.00
_cell.angle_gamma   90.00
#
_symmetry.space_group_name_H-M   'P 1'
#
loop_
_entity.id
_entity.type
_entity.pdbx_description
1 polymer ?
#
loop_
_entity_poly.entity_id
_entity_poly.type
_entity_poly.pdbx_seq_one_letter_code
_entity_poly.pdbx_strand_id
1 'polypeptide(L)' 'MNRYRWDIVRLSETHLPSPGIERINDITLITSGRSDGVHSQGVGFLLSKQAKQSLLTVHPVSERIITVRLKGTIA' A
#
# COMPACT_ATOMS: atom_id res chain seq x y z
N MET A 1 -2.28 -12.22 5.30
CA MET A 1 -1.10 -12.51 4.43
C MET A 1 -0.56 -13.92 4.66
N ASN A 2 -0.37 -14.35 5.92
CA ASN A 2 0.25 -15.65 6.24
C ASN A 2 -0.49 -16.89 5.71
N ARG A 3 -1.83 -16.96 5.83
CA ARG A 3 -2.62 -18.12 5.37
C ARG A 3 -2.40 -18.45 3.88
N TYR A 4 -2.35 -17.42 3.04
CA TYR A 4 -2.19 -17.55 1.60
C TYR A 4 -0.77 -17.27 1.11
N ARG A 5 0.18 -17.02 2.04
CA ARG A 5 1.57 -16.65 1.74
C ARG A 5 1.69 -15.52 0.71
N TRP A 6 0.83 -14.50 0.84
CA TRP A 6 0.87 -13.33 -0.03
C TRP A 6 1.87 -12.30 0.48
N ASP A 7 2.68 -11.76 -0.42
CA ASP A 7 3.65 -10.71 -0.12
C ASP A 7 3.15 -9.30 -0.45
N ILE A 8 2.26 -9.18 -1.43
CA ILE A 8 1.70 -7.93 -1.90
C ILE A 8 0.20 -8.12 -2.08
N VAL A 9 -0.60 -7.27 -1.44
CA VAL A 9 -2.06 -7.25 -1.63
C VAL A 9 -2.46 -5.83 -1.98
N ARG A 10 -3.20 -5.66 -3.08
CA ARG A 10 -3.80 -4.37 -3.42
C ARG A 10 -5.13 -4.20 -2.68
N LEU A 11 -5.37 -3.00 -2.19
CA LEU A 11 -6.64 -2.55 -1.63
C LEU A 11 -7.25 -1.49 -2.54
N SER A 12 -8.58 -1.50 -2.65
CA SER A 12 -9.38 -0.45 -3.29
C SER A 12 -10.56 -0.14 -2.38
N GLU A 13 -11.10 1.08 -2.46
CA GLU A 13 -12.14 1.58 -1.55
C GLU A 13 -11.72 1.49 -0.08
N THR A 14 -10.53 1.99 0.24
CA THR A 14 -10.01 1.95 1.63
C THR A 14 -10.74 2.93 2.56
N HIS A 15 -11.30 4.02 2.01
CA HIS A 15 -11.97 5.12 2.72
C HIS A 15 -11.09 5.81 3.78
N LEU A 16 -9.78 5.55 3.74
CA LEU A 16 -8.78 6.18 4.60
C LEU A 16 -8.40 7.54 4.02
N PRO A 17 -8.32 8.60 4.85
CA PRO A 17 -7.95 9.93 4.41
C PRO A 17 -6.44 10.05 4.21
N SER A 18 -6.05 10.91 3.28
CA SER A 18 -4.68 11.28 2.94
C SER A 18 -3.77 10.12 2.54
N PRO A 19 -2.66 10.39 1.82
CA PRO A 19 -1.62 9.40 1.64
C PRO A 19 -0.89 9.08 2.95
N GLY A 20 -0.54 7.82 3.17
CA GLY A 20 0.09 7.37 4.41
C GLY A 20 0.86 6.06 4.27
N ILE A 21 1.82 5.86 5.18
CA ILE A 21 2.50 4.58 5.37
C ILE A 21 2.47 4.26 6.86
N GLU A 22 1.82 3.16 7.20
CA GLU A 22 1.67 2.69 8.58
C GLU A 22 2.17 1.25 8.70
N ARG A 23 2.76 0.91 9.85
CA ARG A 23 3.11 -0.47 10.17
C ARG A 23 2.13 -1.03 11.19
N ILE A 24 1.45 -2.10 10.79
CA ILE A 24 0.48 -2.84 11.62
C ILE A 24 1.07 -4.22 11.85
N ASN A 25 1.65 -4.44 13.03
CA ASN A 25 2.41 -5.65 13.36
C ASN A 25 3.51 -5.90 12.32
N ASP A 26 3.46 -7.06 11.65
CA ASP A 26 4.43 -7.46 10.62
C ASP A 26 4.12 -6.99 9.20
N ILE A 27 3.04 -6.24 9.02
CA ILE A 27 2.56 -5.78 7.71
C ILE A 27 2.77 -4.27 7.59
N THR A 28 3.08 -3.80 6.39
CA THR A 28 3.09 -2.36 6.08
C THR A 28 1.88 -2.03 5.21
N LEU A 29 1.04 -1.13 5.68
CA LEU A 29 -0.06 -0.54 4.94
C LEU A 29 0.44 0.74 4.27
N ILE A 30 0.22 0.86 2.96
CA ILE A 30 0.49 2.05 2.18
C ILE A 30 -0.83 2.49 1.58
N THR A 31 -1.22 3.75 1.76
CA THR A 31 -2.50 4.29 1.29
C THR A 31 -2.32 5.56 0.48
N SER A 32 -3.27 5.80 -0.41
CA SER A 32 -3.53 7.07 -1.07
C SER A 32 -5.03 7.30 -1.02
N GLY A 33 -5.47 8.34 -0.33
CA GLY A 33 -6.87 8.67 -0.14
C GLY A 33 -7.10 10.18 -0.08
N ARG A 34 -8.36 10.58 0.06
CA ARG A 34 -8.77 11.98 -0.06
C ARG A 34 -8.22 12.82 1.08
N SER A 35 -7.81 14.05 0.78
CA SER A 35 -7.33 15.01 1.79
C SER A 35 -8.39 16.04 2.21
N ASP A 36 -9.60 15.96 1.68
CA ASP A 36 -10.69 16.93 1.91
C ASP A 36 -11.62 16.55 3.07
N GLY A 37 -11.25 15.54 3.87
CA GLY A 37 -12.06 15.04 4.98
C GLY A 37 -13.21 14.11 4.58
N VAL A 38 -13.40 13.83 3.29
CA VAL A 38 -14.42 12.88 2.82
C VAL A 38 -13.86 11.44 2.86
N HIS A 39 -14.53 10.56 3.60
CA HIS A 39 -14.20 9.13 3.70
C HIS A 39 -14.80 8.32 2.55
N SER A 40 -14.30 8.55 1.33
CA SER A 40 -14.68 7.78 0.14
C SER A 40 -13.47 7.57 -0.76
N GLN A 41 -13.56 6.61 -1.69
CA GLN A 41 -12.44 6.24 -2.58
C GLN A 41 -11.25 5.73 -1.76
N GLY A 42 -10.05 5.80 -2.32
CA GLY A 42 -8.84 5.38 -1.64
C GLY A 42 -8.35 4.03 -2.14
N VAL A 43 -7.04 3.96 -2.30
CA VAL A 43 -6.33 2.76 -2.77
C VAL A 43 -5.11 2.53 -1.90
N GLY A 44 -4.61 1.30 -1.90
CA GLY A 44 -3.44 1.00 -1.11
C GLY A 44 -2.81 -0.36 -1.40
N PHE A 45 -1.73 -0.61 -0.68
CA PHE A 45 -1.04 -1.90 -0.66
C PHE A 45 -0.83 -2.35 0.77
N LEU A 46 -1.03 -3.64 1.03
CA LEU A 46 -0.43 -4.34 2.17
C LEU A 46 0.83 -5.04 1.68
N LEU A 47 1.95 -4.78 2.34
CA LEU A 47 3.23 -5.42 2.07
C LEU A 47 3.62 -6.30 3.24
N SER A 48 4.10 -7.52 2.94
CA SER A 48 4.80 -8.35 3.92
C SER A 48 6.09 -7.65 4.34
N LYS A 49 6.72 -8.15 5.42
CA LYS A 49 8.06 -7.71 5.82
C LYS A 49 9.07 -7.83 4.66
N GLN A 50 9.01 -8.91 3.87
CA GLN A 50 9.89 -9.13 2.73
C GLN A 50 9.62 -8.16 1.59
N ALA A 51 8.36 -7.98 1.19
CA ALA A 51 8.01 -7.02 0.13
C ALA A 51 8.32 -5.57 0.53
N LYS A 52 8.17 -5.22 1.82
CA LYS A 52 8.56 -3.89 2.30
C LYS A 52 10.07 -3.67 2.21
N GLN A 53 10.89 -4.70 2.47
CA GLN A 53 12.35 -4.61 2.33
C GLN A 53 12.79 -4.39 0.88
N SER A 54 12.00 -4.83 -0.11
CA SER A 54 12.28 -4.55 -1.52
C SER A 54 11.69 -3.23 -2.02
N LEU A 55 10.93 -2.49 -1.21
CA LEU A 55 10.32 -1.23 -1.61
C LEU A 55 11.36 -0.13 -1.81
N LEU A 56 11.44 0.37 -3.05
CA LEU A 56 12.31 1.47 -3.45
C LEU A 56 11.62 2.83 -3.35
N THR A 57 10.36 2.92 -3.77
CA THR A 57 9.65 4.22 -3.83
C THR A 57 8.14 4.00 -3.74
N VAL A 58 7.45 4.97 -3.15
CA VAL A 58 5.98 5.10 -3.15
C VAL A 58 5.63 6.44 -3.77
N HIS A 59 4.70 6.43 -4.72
CA HIS A 59 4.19 7.64 -5.34
C HIS A 59 2.65 7.59 -5.39
N PRO A 60 1.96 8.28 -4.46
CA PRO A 60 0.52 8.52 -4.51
C PRO A 60 0.20 9.41 -5.73
N VAL A 61 -0.63 8.94 -6.65
CA VAL A 61 -1.00 9.69 -7.86
C VAL A 61 -2.35 10.37 -7.67
N SER A 62 -3.32 9.64 -7.09
CA SER A 62 -4.63 10.14 -6.71
C SER A 62 -5.28 9.16 -5.72
N GLU A 63 -6.52 9.42 -5.33
CA GLU A 63 -7.32 8.55 -4.46
C GLU A 63 -7.77 7.27 -5.15
N ARG A 64 -7.50 7.14 -6.46
CA ARG A 64 -7.77 5.93 -7.25
C ARG A 64 -6.50 5.25 -7.76
N ILE A 65 -5.33 5.89 -7.63
CA ILE A 65 -4.08 5.39 -8.18
C ILE A 65 -2.93 5.64 -7.20
N ILE A 66 -2.24 4.57 -6.84
CA ILE A 66 -0.97 4.61 -6.12
C ILE A 66 0.02 3.69 -6.81
N THR A 67 1.25 4.16 -6.95
CA THR A 67 2.35 3.40 -7.55
C THR A 67 3.41 3.08 -6.52
N VAL A 68 3.86 1.83 -6.52
CA VAL A 68 4.97 1.36 -5.69
C VAL A 68 6.04 0.76 -6.61
N ARG A 69 7.31 1.12 -6.36
CA ARG A 69 8.45 0.53 -7.06
C ARG A 69 9.13 -0.46 -6.13
N LEU A 70 9.24 -1.71 -6.56
CA LEU A 70 9.86 -2.79 -5.81
C LEU A 70 11.11 -3.27 -6.56
N LYS A 71 12.15 -3.63 -5.81
CA LYS A 71 13.34 -4.29 -6.32
C LYS A 71 13.03 -5.77 -6.52
N GLY A 72 13.05 -6.23 -7.76
CA GLY A 72 13.05 -7.65 -8.10
C GLY A 72 14.46 -8.12 -8.46
N THR A 73 14.74 -9.39 -8.22
CA THR A 73 15.87 -10.09 -8.84
C THR A 73 15.28 -11.04 -9.86
N ILE A 74 15.79 -11.02 -11.09
CA ILE A 74 15.43 -12.01 -12.11
C ILE A 74 16.18 -13.29 -11.75
N ALA A 75 15.44 -14.39 -11.58
CA ALA A 75 16.01 -15.72 -11.34
C ALA A 75 16.52 -16.34 -12.65
#